data_AF-A0A8C8WV93-F1
#
_entry.id   AF-A0A8C8WV93-F1
#
_cell.length_a   1.000
_cell.length_b   1.000
_cell.length_c   1.000
_cell.angle_alpha   90.00
_cell.angle_beta   90.00
_cell.angle_gamma   90.00
#
_symmetry.space_group_name_H-M   'P 1'
#
loop_
_entity.id
_entity.type
_entity.pdbx_description
1 polymer ?
#
loop_
_entity_poly.entity_id
_entity_poly.type
_entity_poly.pdbx_seq_one_letter_code
_entity_poly.pdbx_strand_id
1 'polypeptide(L)'
;MPCACRRARVCLLRAPRPWTVRGASCSPPGKHSGPRLCSQGVRNYSSPVGLDSRVLVDLVVVGSVAVSEKGWRIGKGEGYADLEYAMMVSMGAVSPETPVVTIVHDCQVIDIPEALLEDHDLTVDYVLTPTRVIATGCERPKPTGILWSKISWEVMGKIPVLQSLRHREKQAGKDVTLRDEPRRLLGASSQQPAHLTAVRGPRDPPLPEPCPAQGEDGPTGTVCVGNLPRDARVSELKRALRELGAVPQRLTWQGPRGRALLHYQAPASAQQAVSRLQGLRLGAATLTVALARRQRASDLPGGRVQEPQPDCRPAVADL
;
A
#
# COMPACT_ATOMS: atom_id res chain seq x y z
N MET A 1 -32.07 7.09 28.24
CA MET A 1 -32.14 7.32 26.78
C MET A 1 -31.50 6.14 26.07
N PRO A 2 -32.22 5.39 25.22
CA PRO A 2 -31.62 4.26 24.50
C PRO A 2 -30.67 4.79 23.41
N CYS A 3 -29.42 4.32 23.41
CA CYS A 3 -28.40 4.70 22.43
C CYS A 3 -28.89 4.45 21.00
N ALA A 4 -28.84 5.49 20.15
CA ALA A 4 -29.26 5.52 18.76
C ALA A 4 -28.34 4.71 17.80
N CYS A 5 -27.79 3.58 18.25
CA CYS A 5 -26.81 2.79 17.51
C CYS A 5 -27.43 1.55 16.84
N ARG A 6 -28.69 1.63 16.38
CA ARG A 6 -29.35 0.47 15.73
C ARG A 6 -29.13 0.39 14.21
N ARG A 7 -28.54 1.39 13.58
CA ARG A 7 -28.35 1.41 12.10
C ARG A 7 -27.04 1.99 11.58
N ALA A 8 -26.18 2.57 12.43
CA ALA A 8 -24.91 3.12 11.95
C ALA A 8 -23.97 1.99 11.50
N ARG A 9 -23.64 1.96 10.20
CA ARG A 9 -22.60 1.07 9.68
C ARG A 9 -21.27 1.78 9.76
N VAL A 10 -20.55 1.55 10.86
CA VAL A 10 -19.19 2.06 11.03
C VAL A 10 -18.23 1.17 10.24
N CYS A 11 -17.59 1.73 9.22
CA CYS A 11 -16.49 1.07 8.51
C CYS A 11 -15.15 1.54 9.09
N LEU A 12 -14.38 0.59 9.61
CA LEU A 12 -13.02 0.81 10.09
C LEU A 12 -12.01 0.48 8.99
N LEU A 13 -11.24 1.48 8.60
CA LEU A 13 -10.19 1.41 7.59
C LEU A 13 -8.91 0.85 8.21
N ARG A 14 -8.39 -0.28 7.69
CA ARG A 14 -7.09 -0.82 8.11
C ARG A 14 -6.45 -1.73 7.06
N ALA A 15 -5.37 -1.25 6.43
CA ALA A 15 -4.33 -2.06 5.78
C ALA A 15 -3.25 -2.52 6.80
N PRO A 16 -2.47 -3.60 6.56
CA PRO A 16 -2.35 -4.38 5.33
C PRO A 16 -2.82 -5.85 5.49
N ARG A 17 -3.56 -6.37 4.48
CA ARG A 17 -4.05 -7.76 4.26
C ARG A 17 -5.46 -8.10 4.78
N PRO A 18 -6.11 -9.05 4.09
CA PRO A 18 -6.85 -8.81 2.85
C PRO A 18 -8.00 -7.85 3.09
N TRP A 19 -8.27 -7.01 2.09
CA TRP A 19 -9.36 -6.05 2.09
C TRP A 19 -10.65 -6.72 2.51
N THR A 20 -11.12 -6.31 3.68
CA THR A 20 -12.40 -6.70 4.21
C THR A 20 -13.01 -5.41 4.69
N VAL A 21 -13.92 -4.81 3.92
CA VAL A 21 -14.84 -3.84 4.50
C VAL A 21 -15.62 -4.64 5.54
N ARG A 22 -15.44 -4.29 6.81
CA ARG A 22 -15.96 -5.08 7.92
C ARG A 22 -17.08 -4.28 8.54
N GLY A 23 -18.31 -4.67 8.21
CA GLY A 23 -19.48 -4.10 8.84
C GLY A 23 -19.46 -4.47 10.32
N ALA A 24 -19.29 -3.49 11.20
CA ALA A 24 -19.55 -3.67 12.62
C ALA A 24 -21.03 -3.37 12.85
N SER A 25 -21.84 -4.39 13.11
CA SER A 25 -23.12 -4.17 13.79
C SER A 25 -22.82 -3.99 15.28
N CYS A 26 -23.15 -2.82 15.83
CA CYS A 26 -23.09 -2.61 17.27
C CYS A 26 -24.23 -3.37 17.94
N SER A 27 -24.04 -4.67 18.20
CA SER A 27 -24.90 -5.40 19.14
C SER A 27 -24.71 -4.81 20.56
N PRO A 28 -25.77 -4.76 21.39
CA PRO A 28 -25.67 -4.25 22.77
C PRO A 28 -24.58 -5.01 23.55
N PRO A 29 -23.97 -4.38 24.57
CA PRO A 29 -22.82 -4.96 25.27
C PRO A 29 -23.22 -6.25 26.00
N GLY A 30 -23.00 -7.39 25.34
CA GLY A 30 -22.89 -8.69 25.99
C GLY A 30 -21.52 -8.85 26.66
N LYS A 31 -21.47 -9.65 27.73
CA LYS A 31 -20.40 -9.92 28.72
C LYS A 31 -18.98 -10.27 28.18
N HIS A 32 -18.43 -9.49 27.26
CA HIS A 32 -17.08 -9.67 26.74
C HIS A 32 -16.31 -8.34 26.78
N SER A 33 -15.32 -8.27 27.67
CA SER A 33 -14.54 -7.09 28.06
C SER A 33 -13.23 -6.90 27.26
N GLY A 34 -13.26 -7.17 25.94
CA GLY A 34 -12.09 -7.04 25.06
C GLY A 34 -12.21 -5.89 24.05
N PRO A 35 -11.11 -5.26 23.60
CA PRO A 35 -11.15 -4.19 22.61
C PRO A 35 -11.64 -4.69 21.25
N ARG A 36 -12.91 -4.41 20.91
CA ARG A 36 -13.55 -4.85 19.66
C ARG A 36 -12.96 -4.20 18.40
N LEU A 37 -12.32 -3.03 18.54
CA LEU A 37 -11.75 -2.25 17.44
C LEU A 37 -10.26 -2.55 17.17
N CYS A 38 -9.61 -3.44 17.93
CA CYS A 38 -8.25 -3.89 17.58
C CYS A 38 -8.29 -4.90 16.42
N SER A 39 -7.16 -5.21 15.79
CA SER A 39 -7.13 -6.18 14.67
C SER A 39 -7.75 -7.53 15.00
N GLN A 40 -7.58 -7.98 16.25
CA GLN A 40 -8.17 -9.22 16.72
C GLN A 40 -9.69 -9.08 16.91
N GLY A 41 -10.14 -7.97 17.51
CA GLY A 41 -11.56 -7.69 17.67
C GLY A 41 -12.27 -7.56 16.33
N VAL A 42 -11.70 -6.82 15.39
CA VAL A 42 -12.22 -6.67 14.03
C VAL A 42 -12.30 -8.03 13.33
N ARG A 43 -11.27 -8.88 13.43
CA ARG A 43 -11.31 -10.25 12.87
C ARG A 43 -12.44 -11.09 13.48
N ASN A 44 -12.62 -11.01 14.80
CA ASN A 44 -13.52 -11.89 15.54
C ASN A 44 -14.99 -11.44 15.50
N TYR A 45 -15.26 -10.13 15.30
CA TYR A 45 -16.58 -9.53 15.51
C TYR A 45 -17.14 -8.80 14.28
N SER A 46 -16.62 -9.06 13.08
CA SER A 46 -17.15 -8.43 11.87
C SER A 46 -17.31 -9.39 10.72
N SER A 47 -18.27 -9.07 9.85
CA SER A 47 -18.56 -9.83 8.65
C SER A 47 -17.83 -9.22 7.44
N PRO A 48 -17.22 -10.05 6.57
CA PRO A 48 -16.65 -9.57 5.34
C PRO A 48 -17.71 -9.04 4.37
N VAL A 49 -17.43 -7.88 3.78
CA VAL A 49 -18.26 -7.27 2.75
C VAL A 49 -17.52 -7.36 1.41
N GLY A 50 -18.18 -7.95 0.41
CA GLY A 50 -17.67 -8.06 -0.95
C GLY A 50 -17.77 -6.75 -1.74
N LEU A 51 -17.07 -6.68 -2.88
CA LEU A 51 -17.00 -5.48 -3.72
C LEU A 51 -18.34 -5.07 -4.34
N ASP A 52 -19.22 -6.04 -4.58
CA ASP A 52 -20.55 -5.83 -5.17
C ASP A 52 -21.63 -5.56 -4.11
N SER A 53 -21.23 -5.48 -2.84
CA SER A 53 -22.16 -5.22 -1.76
C SER A 53 -22.64 -3.78 -1.78
N ARG A 54 -23.94 -3.57 -1.60
CA ARG A 54 -24.58 -2.25 -1.53
C ARG A 54 -24.50 -1.64 -0.12
N VAL A 55 -23.34 -1.76 0.54
CA VAL A 55 -23.14 -1.16 1.85
C VAL A 55 -22.96 0.34 1.69
N LEU A 56 -23.81 1.11 2.36
CA LEU A 56 -23.61 2.54 2.54
C LEU A 56 -22.90 2.77 3.87
N VAL A 57 -21.95 3.70 3.87
CA VAL A 57 -21.17 4.13 5.04
C VAL A 57 -21.69 5.48 5.49
N ASP A 58 -22.23 5.52 6.70
CA ASP A 58 -22.80 6.75 7.28
C ASP A 58 -21.73 7.65 7.91
N LEU A 59 -20.56 7.08 8.25
CA LEU A 59 -19.49 7.76 8.96
C LEU A 59 -18.15 7.06 8.70
N VAL A 60 -17.13 7.86 8.37
CA VAL A 60 -15.74 7.39 8.27
C VAL A 60 -14.95 7.92 9.46
N VAL A 61 -14.37 7.02 10.26
CA VAL A 61 -13.42 7.39 11.31
C VAL A 61 -12.01 7.07 10.86
N VAL A 62 -11.17 8.10 10.72
CA VAL A 62 -9.80 7.97 10.22
C VAL A 62 -8.78 8.40 11.29
N GLY A 63 -7.72 7.61 11.43
CA GLY A 63 -6.60 7.93 12.32
C GLY A 63 -5.65 8.96 11.71
N SER A 64 -5.17 9.88 12.53
CA SER A 64 -4.25 10.96 12.12
C SER A 64 -3.01 10.99 13.01
N VAL A 65 -1.86 11.36 12.43
CA VAL A 65 -0.66 11.72 13.19
C VAL A 65 -0.73 13.18 13.60
N ALA A 66 -1.17 14.05 12.69
CA ALA A 66 -1.44 15.46 12.93
C ALA A 66 -2.66 15.91 12.10
N VAL A 67 -3.35 16.94 12.56
CA VAL A 67 -4.51 17.52 11.88
C VAL A 67 -4.54 19.03 12.10
N SER A 68 -5.03 19.80 11.14
CA SER A 68 -5.25 21.24 11.30
C SER A 68 -6.72 21.56 11.58
N GLU A 69 -6.97 22.73 12.17
CA GLU A 69 -8.35 23.22 12.36
C GLU A 69 -9.08 23.42 11.01
N LYS A 70 -8.34 23.55 9.90
CA LYS A 70 -8.85 23.62 8.52
C LYS A 70 -9.24 22.25 7.94
N GLY A 71 -9.07 21.16 8.70
CA GLY A 71 -9.41 19.80 8.26
C GLY A 71 -8.34 19.10 7.42
N TRP A 72 -7.12 19.64 7.38
CA TRP A 72 -5.99 19.02 6.71
C TRP A 72 -5.39 17.96 7.60
N ARG A 73 -5.01 16.81 7.03
CA ARG A 73 -4.60 15.65 7.82
C ARG A 73 -3.26 15.11 7.35
N ILE A 74 -2.38 14.83 8.31
CA ILE A 74 -1.17 14.03 8.08
C ILE A 74 -1.37 12.64 8.66
N GLY A 75 -1.34 11.63 7.78
CA GLY A 75 -1.35 10.22 8.15
C GLY A 75 0.03 9.69 8.53
N LYS A 76 0.16 8.36 8.61
CA LYS A 76 1.44 7.69 8.87
C LYS A 76 2.46 7.83 7.72
N GLY A 77 2.00 8.27 6.54
CA GLY A 77 2.84 8.53 5.35
C GLY A 77 2.79 7.47 4.24
N GLU A 78 2.00 6.40 4.40
CA GLU A 78 1.89 5.34 3.37
C GLU A 78 0.69 5.54 2.42
N GLY A 79 -0.18 6.51 2.68
CA GLY A 79 -1.36 6.80 1.86
C GLY A 79 -2.47 5.72 1.87
N TYR A 80 -2.41 4.74 2.77
CA TYR A 80 -3.42 3.66 2.80
C TYR A 80 -4.81 4.18 3.14
N ALA A 81 -4.97 5.04 4.15
CA ALA A 81 -6.29 5.52 4.55
C ALA A 81 -6.97 6.32 3.41
N ASP A 82 -6.18 7.13 2.71
CA ASP A 82 -6.59 7.90 1.53
C ASP A 82 -7.07 6.98 0.40
N LEU A 83 -6.26 5.96 0.10
CA LEU A 83 -6.60 4.97 -0.91
C LEU A 83 -7.82 4.14 -0.52
N GLU A 84 -7.97 3.78 0.75
CA GLU A 84 -9.11 3.01 1.22
C GLU A 84 -10.41 3.82 1.16
N TYR A 85 -10.37 5.12 1.47
CA TYR A 85 -11.49 6.02 1.24
C TYR A 85 -11.84 6.09 -0.26
N ALA A 86 -10.85 6.35 -1.12
CA ALA A 86 -11.03 6.42 -2.56
C ALA A 86 -11.65 5.15 -3.16
N MET A 87 -11.24 3.98 -2.67
CA MET A 87 -11.82 2.70 -3.09
C MET A 87 -13.28 2.54 -2.64
N MET A 88 -13.64 2.99 -1.44
CA MET A 88 -15.04 2.99 -0.99
C MET A 88 -15.91 3.93 -1.84
N VAL A 89 -15.35 5.06 -2.30
CA VAL A 89 -16.03 5.94 -3.26
C VAL A 89 -16.23 5.24 -4.61
N SER A 90 -15.20 4.57 -5.15
CA SER A 90 -15.32 3.76 -6.39
C SER A 90 -16.31 2.61 -6.26
N MET A 91 -16.53 2.07 -5.05
CA MET A 91 -17.55 1.05 -4.77
C MET A 91 -18.97 1.65 -4.64
N GLY A 92 -19.11 2.97 -4.56
CA GLY A 92 -20.38 3.65 -4.25
C GLY A 92 -20.82 3.49 -2.80
N ALA A 93 -19.90 3.10 -1.90
CA ALA A 93 -20.18 2.91 -0.49
C ALA A 93 -20.09 4.22 0.32
N VAL A 94 -19.33 5.19 -0.17
CA VAL A 94 -19.10 6.51 0.42
C VAL A 94 -19.38 7.58 -0.63
N SER A 95 -19.97 8.70 -0.21
CA SER A 95 -20.19 9.88 -1.05
C SER A 95 -19.45 11.10 -0.47
N PRO A 96 -19.31 12.21 -1.20
CA PRO A 96 -18.70 13.43 -0.69
C PRO A 96 -19.35 13.96 0.60
N GLU A 97 -20.64 13.70 0.77
CA GLU A 97 -21.45 14.10 1.92
C GLU A 97 -21.22 13.20 3.14
N THR A 98 -20.60 12.01 2.96
CA THR A 98 -20.29 11.13 4.10
C THR A 98 -19.32 11.84 5.04
N PRO A 99 -19.68 12.01 6.33
CA PRO A 99 -18.82 12.70 7.28
C PRO A 99 -17.56 11.89 7.57
N VAL A 100 -16.42 12.58 7.62
CA VAL A 100 -15.10 12.06 7.93
C VAL A 100 -14.63 12.68 9.22
N VAL A 101 -14.35 11.84 10.21
CA VAL A 101 -14.02 12.26 11.58
C VAL A 101 -12.67 11.70 11.97
N THR A 102 -11.88 12.50 12.68
CA THR A 102 -10.67 12.01 13.33
C THR A 102 -10.72 12.25 14.83
N ILE A 103 -10.10 11.34 15.57
CA ILE A 103 -9.94 11.42 17.03
C ILE A 103 -8.45 11.53 17.31
N VAL A 104 -8.05 12.64 17.91
CA VAL A 104 -6.64 12.95 18.20
C VAL A 104 -6.51 13.60 19.57
N HIS A 105 -5.31 13.64 20.12
CA HIS A 105 -5.02 14.45 21.30
C HIS A 105 -4.88 15.94 20.90
N ASP A 106 -5.12 16.86 21.84
CA ASP A 106 -5.04 18.31 21.63
C ASP A 106 -3.70 18.74 21.00
N CYS A 107 -2.59 18.14 21.42
CA CYS A 107 -1.25 18.43 20.89
C CYS A 107 -1.00 17.97 19.44
N GLN A 108 -1.90 17.17 18.87
CA GLN A 108 -1.83 16.75 17.47
C GLN A 108 -2.61 17.70 16.55
N VAL A 109 -3.33 18.68 17.12
CA VAL A 109 -3.96 19.76 16.39
C VAL A 109 -2.92 20.85 16.16
N ILE A 110 -2.39 20.93 14.95
CA ILE A 110 -1.30 21.85 14.57
C ILE A 110 -1.63 22.52 13.24
N ASP A 111 -1.02 23.67 12.97
CA ASP A 111 -1.08 24.23 11.63
C ASP A 111 -0.26 23.35 10.66
N ILE A 112 -0.86 23.03 9.51
CA ILE A 112 -0.24 22.18 8.49
C ILE A 112 -0.06 23.06 7.26
N PRO A 113 1.14 23.16 6.67
CA PRO A 113 1.30 23.88 5.41
C PRO A 113 0.56 23.19 4.26
N GLU A 114 -0.15 23.96 3.44
CA GLU A 114 -0.91 23.44 2.29
C GLU A 114 -0.02 22.69 1.29
N ALA A 115 1.25 23.10 1.15
CA ALA A 115 2.23 22.47 0.27
C ALA A 115 2.52 20.99 0.61
N LEU A 116 2.08 20.50 1.77
CA LEU A 116 2.18 19.09 2.15
C LEU A 116 0.99 18.25 1.70
N LEU A 117 -0.04 18.86 1.12
CA LEU A 117 -1.26 18.19 0.69
C LEU A 117 -1.24 17.92 -0.81
N GLU A 118 -1.82 16.78 -1.19
CA GLU A 118 -2.02 16.36 -2.55
C GLU A 118 -3.52 16.11 -2.84
N ASP A 119 -3.90 16.01 -4.11
CA ASP A 119 -5.31 15.88 -4.53
C ASP A 119 -5.97 14.55 -4.13
N HIS A 120 -5.15 13.58 -3.73
CA HIS A 120 -5.62 12.29 -3.25
C HIS A 120 -5.72 12.23 -1.71
N ASP A 121 -5.26 13.25 -1.00
CA ASP A 121 -5.33 13.28 0.46
C ASP A 121 -6.77 13.52 0.92
N LEU A 122 -7.25 12.62 1.77
CA LEU A 122 -8.54 12.73 2.43
C LEU A 122 -8.51 13.87 3.43
N THR A 123 -9.48 14.77 3.37
CA THR A 123 -9.73 15.81 4.38
C THR A 123 -10.67 15.29 5.46
N VAL A 124 -10.72 15.99 6.61
CA VAL A 124 -11.62 15.65 7.71
C VAL A 124 -12.61 16.78 7.97
N ASP A 125 -13.86 16.41 8.26
CA ASP A 125 -14.95 17.36 8.56
C ASP A 125 -14.99 17.72 10.05
N TYR A 126 -14.64 16.75 10.91
CA TYR A 126 -14.61 16.94 12.35
C TYR A 126 -13.32 16.41 12.98
N VAL A 127 -12.78 17.20 13.91
CA VAL A 127 -11.68 16.81 14.79
C VAL A 127 -12.21 16.70 16.22
N LEU A 128 -12.14 15.50 16.79
CA LEU A 128 -12.52 15.23 18.17
C LEU A 128 -11.25 15.16 19.01
N THR A 129 -11.21 16.01 20.04
CA THR A 129 -10.16 16.03 21.07
C THR A 129 -10.80 15.79 22.44
N PRO A 130 -10.02 15.44 23.48
CA PRO A 130 -10.52 15.37 24.85
C PRO A 130 -11.21 16.66 25.33
N THR A 131 -10.80 17.83 24.83
CA THR A 131 -11.31 19.13 25.32
C THR A 131 -12.39 19.76 24.46
N ARG A 132 -12.42 19.45 23.15
CA ARG A 132 -13.32 20.12 22.19
C ARG A 132 -13.58 19.30 20.92
N VAL A 133 -14.66 19.68 20.25
CA VAL A 133 -15.02 19.23 18.90
C VAL A 133 -14.84 20.40 17.95
N ILE A 134 -14.10 20.20 16.87
CA ILE A 134 -13.81 21.22 15.86
C ILE A 134 -14.51 20.79 14.57
N ALA A 135 -15.48 21.57 14.11
CA ALA A 135 -16.01 21.46 12.75
C ALA A 135 -15.11 22.28 11.82
N THR A 136 -14.50 21.62 10.84
CA THR A 136 -13.37 22.20 10.10
C THR A 136 -13.80 23.14 8.99
N GLY A 137 -15.02 22.98 8.46
CA GLY A 137 -15.50 23.73 7.30
C GLY A 137 -14.59 23.57 6.08
N CYS A 138 -13.92 22.41 5.94
CA CYS A 138 -12.87 22.22 4.94
C CYS A 138 -13.39 22.48 3.52
N GLU A 139 -12.84 23.50 2.86
CA GLU A 139 -13.21 23.85 1.47
C GLU A 139 -12.56 22.92 0.43
N ARG A 140 -11.49 22.23 0.81
CA ARG A 140 -10.78 21.30 -0.08
C ARG A 140 -11.63 20.03 -0.27
N PRO A 141 -11.90 19.62 -1.53
CA PRO A 141 -12.75 18.47 -1.79
C PRO A 141 -12.10 17.18 -1.30
N LYS A 142 -12.95 16.25 -0.82
CA LYS A 142 -12.54 14.89 -0.52
C LYS A 142 -12.23 14.14 -1.84
N PRO A 143 -11.38 13.09 -1.81
CA PRO A 143 -11.12 12.26 -2.99
C PRO A 143 -12.42 11.71 -3.59
N THR A 144 -12.62 11.91 -4.89
CA THR A 144 -13.83 11.48 -5.61
C THR A 144 -13.72 10.07 -6.22
N GLY A 145 -12.62 9.38 -5.94
CA GLY A 145 -12.33 8.04 -6.44
C GLY A 145 -10.83 7.76 -6.43
N ILE A 146 -10.45 6.61 -7.00
CA ILE A 146 -9.05 6.19 -7.07
C ILE A 146 -8.30 7.03 -8.10
N LEU A 147 -7.26 7.76 -7.66
CA LEU A 147 -6.35 8.47 -8.56
C LEU A 147 -5.30 7.50 -9.12
N TRP A 148 -5.64 6.77 -10.18
CA TRP A 148 -4.80 5.71 -10.76
C TRP A 148 -3.39 6.16 -11.14
N SER A 149 -3.24 7.41 -11.54
CA SER A 149 -1.95 8.02 -11.88
C SER A 149 -0.98 8.11 -10.69
N LYS A 150 -1.44 7.93 -9.45
CA LYS A 150 -0.62 7.83 -8.23
C LYS A 150 -0.37 6.39 -7.79
N ILE A 151 -1.05 5.40 -8.39
CA ILE A 151 -0.92 3.98 -8.05
C ILE A 151 0.22 3.36 -8.85
N SER A 152 1.18 2.75 -8.15
CA SER A 152 2.28 2.00 -8.76
C SER A 152 1.93 0.53 -8.96
N TRP A 153 2.71 -0.17 -9.80
CA TRP A 153 2.64 -1.63 -9.91
C TRP A 153 2.89 -2.35 -8.57
N GLU A 154 3.75 -1.77 -7.74
CA GLU A 154 4.03 -2.29 -6.41
C GLU A 154 2.81 -2.21 -5.49
N VAL A 155 2.10 -1.07 -5.48
CA VAL A 155 0.87 -0.91 -4.68
C VAL A 155 -0.22 -1.83 -5.21
N MET A 156 -0.35 -1.96 -6.53
CA MET A 156 -1.25 -2.91 -7.19
C MET A 156 -1.01 -4.36 -6.73
N GLY A 157 0.26 -4.78 -6.65
CA GLY A 157 0.61 -6.12 -6.17
C GLY A 157 0.36 -6.34 -4.68
N LYS A 158 0.40 -5.28 -3.85
CA LYS A 158 0.13 -5.35 -2.41
C LYS A 158 -1.36 -5.39 -2.08
N ILE A 159 -2.21 -4.84 -2.94
CA ILE A 159 -3.65 -4.65 -2.70
C ILE A 159 -4.43 -5.29 -3.87
N PRO A 160 -4.69 -6.61 -3.81
CA PRO A 160 -5.28 -7.35 -4.95
C PRO A 160 -6.63 -6.82 -5.44
N VAL A 161 -7.45 -6.28 -4.52
CA VAL A 161 -8.75 -5.67 -4.86
C VAL A 161 -8.64 -4.48 -5.82
N LEU A 162 -7.49 -3.80 -5.88
CA LEU A 162 -7.26 -2.76 -6.88
C LEU A 162 -7.32 -3.30 -8.31
N GLN A 163 -6.97 -4.57 -8.53
CA GLN A 163 -7.05 -5.18 -9.87
C GLN A 163 -8.51 -5.28 -10.32
N SER A 164 -9.40 -5.72 -9.43
CA SER A 164 -10.84 -5.80 -9.68
C SER A 164 -11.45 -4.42 -9.91
N LEU A 165 -11.10 -3.44 -9.07
CA LEU A 165 -11.58 -2.05 -9.21
C LEU A 165 -11.06 -1.40 -10.49
N ARG A 166 -9.78 -1.60 -10.83
CA ARG A 166 -9.16 -1.11 -12.08
C ARG A 166 -9.88 -1.67 -13.29
N HIS A 167 -10.19 -2.96 -13.28
CA HIS A 167 -10.91 -3.60 -14.37
C HIS A 167 -12.32 -3.01 -14.55
N ARG A 168 -13.07 -2.85 -13.46
CA ARG A 168 -14.41 -2.25 -13.47
C ARG A 168 -14.41 -0.81 -13.95
N GLU A 169 -13.46 0.01 -13.47
CA GLU A 169 -13.35 1.40 -13.88
C GLU A 169 -12.90 1.56 -15.34
N LYS A 170 -12.04 0.66 -15.82
CA LYS A 170 -11.67 0.59 -17.25
C LYS A 170 -12.87 0.26 -18.13
N GLN A 171 -13.72 -0.69 -17.72
CA GLN A 171 -14.96 -1.02 -18.42
C GLN A 171 -15.95 0.15 -18.43
N ALA A 172 -15.94 0.97 -17.38
CA ALA A 172 -16.73 2.20 -17.31
C ALA A 172 -16.11 3.38 -18.10
N GLY A 173 -15.04 3.16 -18.86
CA GLY A 173 -14.38 4.18 -19.68
C GLY A 173 -13.54 5.19 -18.92
N LYS A 174 -13.23 4.95 -17.64
CA LYS A 174 -12.32 5.83 -16.87
C LYS A 174 -10.87 5.61 -17.28
N ASP A 175 -10.07 6.67 -17.18
CA ASP A 175 -8.60 6.54 -17.28
C ASP A 175 -8.06 5.82 -16.05
N VAL A 176 -7.44 4.67 -16.28
CA VAL A 176 -6.86 3.80 -15.24
C VAL A 176 -5.35 3.61 -15.42
N THR A 177 -4.69 4.57 -16.06
CA THR A 177 -3.25 4.57 -16.28
C THR A 177 -2.50 4.66 -14.96
N LEU A 178 -1.60 3.71 -14.71
CA LEU A 178 -0.79 3.68 -13.49
C LEU A 178 0.35 4.70 -13.53
N ARG A 179 0.87 5.04 -12.35
CA ARG A 179 1.99 5.98 -12.19
C ARG A 179 3.22 5.61 -13.02
N ASP A 180 3.54 4.32 -13.04
CA ASP A 180 4.76 3.82 -13.68
C ASP A 180 4.49 3.28 -15.10
N GLU A 181 3.26 3.43 -15.63
CA GLU A 181 2.95 3.09 -17.02
C GLU A 181 3.39 4.23 -17.95
N PRO A 182 4.08 3.93 -19.07
CA PRO A 182 4.38 4.94 -20.07
C PRO A 182 3.07 5.54 -20.57
N ARG A 183 2.85 6.84 -20.31
CA ARG A 183 1.78 7.60 -20.96
C ARG A 183 2.08 7.62 -22.44
N ARG A 184 1.53 6.67 -23.20
CA ARG A 184 1.54 6.76 -24.66
C ARG A 184 0.78 8.04 -24.98
N LEU A 185 1.49 9.04 -25.49
CA LEU A 185 0.91 10.23 -26.07
C LEU A 185 -0.08 9.78 -27.14
N LEU A 186 -1.37 9.80 -26.81
CA LEU A 186 -2.44 9.70 -27.79
C LEU A 186 -2.46 11.05 -28.52
N GLY A 187 -1.65 11.13 -29.58
CA GLY A 187 -1.58 12.27 -30.48
C GLY A 187 -1.88 11.82 -31.90
N ALA A 188 -2.99 12.35 -32.43
CA ALA A 188 -3.34 12.54 -33.83
C ALA A 188 -3.65 11.30 -34.70
N SER A 189 -4.94 11.02 -34.78
CA SER A 189 -5.61 10.55 -35.99
C SER A 189 -5.42 11.54 -37.15
N SER A 190 -4.72 11.12 -38.21
CA SER A 190 -4.90 11.61 -39.58
C SER A 190 -4.76 10.43 -40.55
N GLN A 191 -5.82 10.24 -41.34
CA GLN A 191 -5.87 9.38 -42.54
C GLN A 191 -4.85 9.93 -43.57
N GLN A 192 -4.13 9.17 -44.40
CA GLN A 192 -4.53 8.32 -45.54
C GLN A 192 -3.25 7.67 -46.17
N PRO A 193 -3.34 6.79 -47.20
CA PRO A 193 -2.41 5.68 -47.44
C PRO A 193 -1.53 5.80 -48.72
N ALA A 194 -0.64 4.80 -48.91
CA ALA A 194 -0.22 4.16 -50.18
C ALA A 194 1.30 4.02 -50.46
N HIS A 195 1.73 2.75 -50.52
CA HIS A 195 2.53 2.09 -51.59
C HIS A 195 4.00 2.47 -51.93
N LEU A 196 4.88 1.50 -51.64
CA LEU A 196 6.07 0.98 -52.37
C LEU A 196 6.75 1.82 -53.46
N THR A 197 8.08 2.04 -53.33
CA THR A 197 9.13 1.39 -54.17
C THR A 197 10.56 1.75 -53.72
N ALA A 198 11.49 0.85 -54.01
CA ALA A 198 12.90 0.85 -53.60
C ALA A 198 13.84 1.51 -54.62
N VAL A 199 14.92 2.16 -54.15
CA VAL A 199 16.17 2.36 -54.92
C VAL A 199 17.39 2.30 -53.97
N ARG A 200 18.47 1.64 -54.44
CA ARG A 200 19.71 1.26 -53.76
C ARG A 200 20.80 2.35 -53.74
N GLY A 201 21.49 2.47 -52.58
CA GLY A 201 22.95 2.62 -52.38
C GLY A 201 23.62 4.00 -52.65
N PRO A 202 24.86 4.26 -52.16
CA PRO A 202 25.86 3.33 -51.60
C PRO A 202 26.49 3.70 -50.22
N ARG A 203 27.31 2.74 -49.77
CA ARG A 203 28.01 2.49 -48.49
C ARG A 203 28.99 3.57 -47.98
N ASP A 204 29.06 3.70 -46.65
CA ASP A 204 30.19 4.25 -45.88
C ASP A 204 30.85 3.16 -45.00
N PRO A 205 32.12 3.33 -44.54
CA PRO A 205 32.97 2.27 -43.98
C PRO A 205 32.70 1.94 -42.49
N PRO A 206 33.24 0.83 -41.96
CA PRO A 206 32.83 0.25 -40.68
C PRO A 206 33.40 0.97 -39.46
N LEU A 207 32.54 1.30 -38.50
CA LEU A 207 32.93 1.68 -37.14
C LEU A 207 33.06 0.41 -36.27
N PRO A 208 34.03 0.38 -35.33
CA PRO A 208 34.47 -0.84 -34.68
C PRO A 208 33.44 -1.44 -33.71
N GLU A 209 33.27 -2.75 -33.81
CA GLU A 209 32.59 -3.62 -32.86
C GLU A 209 33.07 -3.37 -31.41
N PRO A 210 32.19 -3.04 -30.45
CA PRO A 210 32.50 -3.27 -29.05
C PRO A 210 32.33 -4.77 -28.77
N CYS A 211 33.44 -5.44 -28.45
CA CYS A 211 33.44 -6.78 -27.87
C CYS A 211 32.39 -6.89 -26.74
N PRO A 212 31.78 -8.07 -26.52
CA PRO A 212 30.81 -8.26 -25.46
C PRO A 212 31.51 -8.08 -24.12
N ALA A 213 31.37 -6.90 -23.52
CA ALA A 213 31.75 -6.67 -22.15
C ALA A 213 30.94 -7.65 -21.30
N GLN A 214 31.68 -8.55 -20.68
CA GLN A 214 31.23 -9.55 -19.73
C GLN A 214 30.28 -8.91 -18.72
N GLY A 215 29.21 -9.61 -18.38
CA GLY A 215 28.18 -9.13 -17.47
C GLY A 215 28.75 -8.78 -16.10
N GLU A 216 28.92 -7.50 -15.83
CA GLU A 216 29.19 -6.97 -14.50
C GLU A 216 27.86 -6.96 -13.71
N ASP A 217 27.75 -7.91 -12.78
CA ASP A 217 26.63 -8.08 -11.86
C ASP A 217 26.60 -6.92 -10.83
N GLY A 218 26.06 -5.77 -11.25
CA GLY A 218 26.07 -4.54 -10.45
C GLY A 218 25.22 -4.62 -9.18
N PRO A 219 25.67 -4.08 -8.04
CA PRO A 219 24.96 -4.12 -6.77
C PRO A 219 23.59 -3.41 -6.87
N THR A 220 22.54 -4.03 -6.32
CA THR A 220 21.23 -3.38 -6.23
C THR A 220 21.25 -2.32 -5.12
N GLY A 221 20.53 -1.21 -5.30
CA GLY A 221 20.33 -0.19 -4.26
C GLY A 221 19.49 -0.65 -3.06
N THR A 222 19.30 -1.97 -2.86
CA THR A 222 18.44 -2.51 -1.79
C THR A 222 19.26 -3.28 -0.77
N VAL A 223 19.08 -2.93 0.51
CA VAL A 223 19.66 -3.63 1.66
C VAL A 223 18.56 -4.40 2.39
N CYS A 224 18.82 -5.68 2.65
CA CYS A 224 18.00 -6.54 3.48
C CYS A 224 18.51 -6.51 4.92
N VAL A 225 17.64 -6.18 5.87
CA VAL A 225 17.87 -6.30 7.31
C VAL A 225 17.03 -7.47 7.81
N GLY A 226 17.65 -8.48 8.42
CA GLY A 226 17.01 -9.66 8.97
C GLY A 226 17.28 -9.82 10.47
N ASN A 227 16.76 -10.92 11.03
CA ASN A 227 16.83 -11.23 12.45
C ASN A 227 16.20 -10.16 13.36
N LEU A 228 15.14 -9.50 12.89
CA LEU A 228 14.39 -8.55 13.71
C LEU A 228 13.60 -9.31 14.81
N PRO A 229 13.69 -8.89 16.09
CA PRO A 229 12.85 -9.41 17.16
C PRO A 229 11.36 -9.35 16.81
N ARG A 230 10.57 -10.31 17.33
CA ARG A 230 9.12 -10.37 17.05
C ARG A 230 8.35 -9.15 17.57
N ASP A 231 8.87 -8.53 18.62
CA ASP A 231 8.36 -7.32 19.27
C ASP A 231 9.01 -6.02 18.75
N ALA A 232 10.01 -6.13 17.87
CA ALA A 232 10.71 -4.97 17.32
C ALA A 232 9.74 -4.01 16.63
N ARG A 233 9.91 -2.72 16.92
CA ARG A 233 9.07 -1.68 16.33
C ARG A 233 9.77 -1.04 15.14
N VAL A 234 9.00 -0.70 14.11
CA VAL A 234 9.51 0.06 12.95
C VAL A 234 10.17 1.38 13.39
N SER A 235 9.65 2.01 14.44
CA SER A 235 10.19 3.25 15.02
C SER A 235 11.60 3.07 15.60
N GLU A 236 11.90 1.92 16.21
CA GLU A 236 13.21 1.62 16.78
C GLU A 236 14.26 1.48 15.67
N LEU A 237 13.94 0.72 14.62
CA LEU A 237 14.82 0.61 13.46
C LEU A 237 15.01 1.96 12.77
N LYS A 238 13.94 2.75 12.58
CA LYS A 238 14.05 4.11 12.00
C LYS A 238 14.93 5.04 12.83
N ARG A 239 14.88 4.94 14.17
CA ARG A 239 15.75 5.71 15.06
C ARG A 239 17.22 5.30 14.87
N ALA A 240 17.51 4.00 14.94
CA ALA A 240 18.88 3.49 14.75
C ALA A 240 19.46 3.85 13.37
N LEU A 241 18.65 3.79 12.31
CA LEU A 241 19.06 4.19 10.96
C LEU A 241 19.44 5.68 10.88
N ARG A 242 18.74 6.55 11.63
CA ARG A 242 19.07 7.99 11.70
C ARG A 242 20.35 8.23 12.49
N GLU A 243 20.51 7.60 13.64
CA GLU A 243 21.70 7.71 14.50
C GLU A 243 22.97 7.25 13.77
N LEU A 244 22.86 6.20 12.94
CA LEU A 244 23.96 5.68 12.13
C LEU A 244 24.11 6.38 10.76
N GLY A 245 23.30 7.40 10.46
CA GLY A 245 23.35 8.11 9.18
C GLY A 245 23.05 7.22 7.96
N ALA A 246 22.29 6.14 8.12
CA ALA A 246 21.94 5.17 7.09
C ALA A 246 20.43 5.26 6.76
N VAL A 247 19.93 6.46 6.52
CA VAL A 247 18.50 6.68 6.24
C VAL A 247 18.19 6.30 4.79
N PRO A 248 17.30 5.33 4.53
CA PRO A 248 16.91 4.98 3.17
C PRO A 248 15.86 5.95 2.61
N GLN A 249 15.72 5.98 1.28
CA GLN A 249 14.60 6.67 0.62
C GLN A 249 13.27 6.01 0.96
N ARG A 250 13.25 4.68 1.11
CA ARG A 250 12.07 3.90 1.47
C ARG A 250 12.45 2.73 2.36
N LEU A 251 11.61 2.47 3.36
CA LEU A 251 11.74 1.32 4.25
C LEU A 251 10.47 0.45 4.17
N THR A 252 10.63 -0.81 3.75
CA THR A 252 9.55 -1.79 3.73
C THR A 252 9.68 -2.72 4.94
N TRP A 253 8.74 -2.62 5.89
CA TRP A 253 8.74 -3.46 7.09
C TRP A 253 8.03 -4.79 6.84
N GLN A 254 8.68 -5.91 7.17
CA GLN A 254 8.11 -7.26 7.11
C GLN A 254 8.25 -7.98 8.46
N GLY A 255 7.73 -7.38 9.52
CA GLY A 255 7.79 -7.90 10.90
C GLY A 255 7.43 -9.38 11.09
N PRO A 256 6.35 -9.92 10.48
CA PRO A 256 6.03 -11.35 10.60
C PRO A 256 7.09 -12.29 10.01
N ARG A 257 7.94 -11.78 9.10
CA ARG A 257 9.07 -12.50 8.49
C ARG A 257 10.40 -12.15 9.14
N GLY A 258 10.40 -11.35 10.21
CA GLY A 258 11.61 -10.91 10.92
C GLY A 258 12.58 -10.11 10.05
N ARG A 259 12.09 -9.40 9.03
CA ARG A 259 12.94 -8.68 8.06
C ARG A 259 12.41 -7.29 7.70
N ALA A 260 13.30 -6.42 7.25
CA ALA A 260 13.02 -5.12 6.64
C ALA A 260 13.86 -4.95 5.37
N LEU A 261 13.33 -4.22 4.39
CA LEU A 261 14.05 -3.86 3.18
C LEU A 261 14.27 -2.34 3.17
N LEU A 262 15.51 -1.92 2.95
CA LEU A 262 15.91 -0.53 2.88
C LEU A 262 16.28 -0.23 1.42
N HIS A 263 15.60 0.73 0.81
CA HIS A 263 15.82 1.10 -0.58
C HIS A 263 16.55 2.45 -0.62
N TYR A 264 17.72 2.45 -1.25
CA TYR A 264 18.57 3.61 -1.47
C TYR A 264 18.59 3.96 -2.96
N GLN A 265 18.78 5.24 -3.24
CA GLN A 265 18.83 5.75 -4.60
C GLN A 265 20.05 5.24 -5.38
N ALA A 266 21.21 5.15 -4.70
CA ALA A 266 22.46 4.71 -5.30
C ALA A 266 22.96 3.39 -4.65
N PRO A 267 23.51 2.45 -5.44
CA PRO A 267 24.14 1.23 -4.91
C PRO A 267 25.28 1.51 -3.92
N ALA A 268 26.06 2.57 -4.13
CA ALA A 268 27.10 3.00 -3.21
C ALA A 268 26.55 3.36 -1.82
N SER A 269 25.40 4.04 -1.76
CA SER A 269 24.71 4.37 -0.51
C SER A 269 24.17 3.12 0.19
N ALA A 270 23.67 2.15 -0.57
CA ALA A 270 23.26 0.85 -0.03
C ALA A 270 24.45 0.11 0.59
N GLN A 271 25.60 0.09 -0.08
CA GLN A 271 26.81 -0.56 0.43
C GLN A 271 27.36 0.14 1.68
N GLN A 272 27.37 1.47 1.70
CA GLN A 272 27.74 2.25 2.88
C GLN A 272 26.79 1.98 4.05
N ALA A 273 25.49 1.83 3.78
CA ALA A 273 24.52 1.45 4.80
C ALA A 273 24.76 0.04 5.35
N VAL A 274 25.16 -0.93 4.52
CA VAL A 274 25.54 -2.27 5.01
C VAL A 274 26.69 -2.15 6.02
N SER A 275 27.78 -1.44 5.66
CA SER A 275 28.93 -1.27 6.56
C SER A 275 28.56 -0.59 7.88
N ARG A 276 27.66 0.40 7.85
CA ARG A 276 27.21 1.14 9.04
C ARG A 276 26.27 0.33 9.94
N LEU A 277 25.51 -0.61 9.37
CA LEU A 277 24.50 -1.38 10.09
C LEU A 277 24.98 -2.75 10.54
N GLN A 278 26.18 -3.18 10.12
CA GLN A 278 26.79 -4.41 10.59
C GLN A 278 26.93 -4.38 12.12
N GLY A 279 26.45 -5.43 12.78
CA GLY A 279 26.51 -5.56 14.24
C GLY A 279 25.48 -4.72 15.01
N LEU A 280 24.57 -4.00 14.33
CA LEU A 280 23.49 -3.28 15.00
C LEU A 280 22.63 -4.25 15.82
N ARG A 281 22.36 -3.90 17.09
CA ARG A 281 21.51 -4.67 18.00
C ARG A 281 20.20 -3.95 18.24
N LEU A 282 19.09 -4.67 18.18
CA LEU A 282 17.78 -4.20 18.64
C LEU A 282 17.33 -5.14 19.77
N GLY A 283 17.30 -4.60 20.99
CA GLY A 283 17.13 -5.41 22.20
C GLY A 283 18.26 -6.43 22.35
N ALA A 284 17.90 -7.71 22.54
CA ALA A 284 18.87 -8.79 22.68
C ALA A 284 19.44 -9.30 21.33
N ALA A 285 18.75 -9.05 20.21
CA ALA A 285 19.09 -9.62 18.92
C ALA A 285 20.06 -8.74 18.11
N THR A 286 21.06 -9.37 17.51
CA THR A 286 21.95 -8.74 16.52
C THR A 286 21.35 -8.90 15.13
N LEU A 287 21.18 -7.79 14.41
CA LEU A 287 20.56 -7.79 13.08
C LEU A 287 21.51 -8.38 12.04
N THR A 288 20.94 -9.07 11.06
CA THR A 288 21.67 -9.51 9.87
C THR A 288 21.48 -8.49 8.76
N VAL A 289 22.56 -8.04 8.10
CA VAL A 289 22.48 -6.98 7.08
C VAL A 289 23.23 -7.42 5.83
N ALA A 290 22.56 -7.42 4.69
CA ALA A 290 23.13 -7.84 3.40
C ALA A 290 22.52 -7.07 2.23
N LEU A 291 23.28 -6.90 1.14
CA LEU A 291 22.73 -6.41 -0.13
C LEU A 291 21.78 -7.46 -0.73
N ALA A 292 20.66 -7.01 -1.31
CA ALA A 292 19.78 -7.88 -2.05
C ALA A 292 20.46 -8.30 -3.37
N ARG A 293 20.62 -9.61 -3.59
CA ARG A 293 21.04 -10.13 -4.90
C ARG A 293 19.85 -10.14 -5.86
N ARG A 294 20.08 -9.71 -7.10
CA ARG A 294 19.10 -9.85 -8.20
C ARG A 294 19.01 -11.34 -8.54
N GLN A 295 17.85 -11.97 -8.36
CA GLN A 295 17.67 -13.34 -8.84
C GLN A 295 17.58 -13.32 -10.37
N ARG A 296 18.37 -14.16 -11.06
CA ARG A 296 18.20 -14.43 -12.50
C ARG A 296 16.92 -15.22 -12.70
N ALA A 297 16.11 -14.80 -13.68
CA ALA A 297 15.05 -15.62 -14.25
C ALA A 297 15.66 -16.63 -15.26
N SER A 298 16.49 -17.55 -14.78
CA SER A 298 17.04 -18.66 -15.58
C SER A 298 17.84 -19.58 -14.67
N ASP A 299 17.15 -20.35 -13.82
CA ASP A 299 17.63 -21.59 -13.21
C ASP A 299 16.39 -22.32 -12.66
N LEU A 300 15.64 -22.93 -13.58
CA LEU A 300 14.71 -24.00 -13.25
C LEU A 300 15.54 -25.29 -13.19
N PRO A 301 15.67 -25.98 -12.04
CA PRO A 301 16.07 -27.37 -12.04
C PRO A 301 14.84 -28.17 -12.47
N GLY A 302 14.72 -28.43 -13.77
CA GLY A 302 13.98 -29.57 -14.28
C GLY A 302 14.75 -30.84 -13.89
N GLY A 303 14.28 -31.54 -12.86
CA GLY A 303 14.86 -32.80 -12.41
C GLY A 303 13.82 -33.58 -11.61
N ARG A 304 13.27 -34.61 -12.26
CA ARG A 304 12.31 -35.56 -11.68
C ARG A 304 12.81 -36.09 -10.34
N VAL A 305 12.00 -35.97 -9.28
CA VAL A 305 12.01 -36.90 -8.16
C VAL A 305 10.55 -37.23 -7.85
N GLN A 306 10.29 -38.52 -7.82
CA GLN A 306 9.01 -39.19 -7.70
C GLN A 306 8.42 -38.99 -6.29
N GLU A 307 7.22 -38.41 -6.19
CA GLU A 307 6.45 -38.44 -4.94
C GLU A 307 5.82 -39.84 -4.77
N PRO A 308 5.86 -40.45 -3.58
CA PRO A 308 5.02 -41.58 -3.24
C PRO A 308 3.57 -41.12 -3.07
N GLN A 309 2.70 -41.73 -3.85
CA GLN A 309 1.26 -41.52 -3.91
C GLN A 309 0.57 -41.87 -2.58
N PRO A 310 -0.28 -40.98 -2.01
CA PRO A 310 -1.28 -41.39 -1.04
C PRO A 310 -2.54 -41.85 -1.78
N ASP A 311 -2.79 -43.15 -1.79
CA ASP A 311 -4.01 -43.73 -2.36
C ASP A 311 -5.26 -43.22 -1.64
N CYS A 312 -6.25 -42.79 -2.44
CA CYS A 312 -7.59 -42.50 -1.96
C CYS A 312 -8.63 -43.38 -2.68
N ARG A 313 -9.07 -44.42 -1.94
CA ARG A 313 -10.44 -44.98 -1.83
C ARG A 313 -11.04 -45.72 -3.05
N PRO A 314 -11.96 -46.67 -2.81
CA PRO A 314 -13.38 -46.32 -2.64
C PRO A 314 -14.14 -47.11 -1.55
N ALA A 315 -15.30 -46.61 -1.16
CA ALA A 315 -16.39 -47.34 -0.50
C ALA A 315 -17.11 -48.23 -1.56
N VAL A 316 -17.84 -49.32 -1.33
CA VAL A 316 -18.94 -49.69 -0.39
C VAL A 316 -19.20 -51.22 -0.58
N ALA A 317 -19.72 -51.94 0.43
CA ALA A 317 -20.89 -52.87 0.36
C ALA A 317 -20.81 -54.13 1.27
N ASP A 318 -21.83 -54.25 2.13
CA ASP A 318 -22.59 -55.43 2.57
C ASP A 318 -21.92 -56.80 2.76
N LEU A 319 -21.92 -57.27 4.02
CA LEU A 319 -22.67 -58.44 4.54
C LEU A 319 -22.47 -58.56 6.06
#